data_AF-A0A1B2EEG0-F1
#
_entry.id   AF-A0A1B2EEG0-F1
#
_cell.length_a   1.000
_cell.length_b   1.000
_cell.length_c   1.000
_cell.angle_alpha   90.00
_cell.angle_beta   90.00
_cell.angle_gamma   90.00
#
_symmetry.space_group_name_H-M   'P 1'
#
loop_
_entity.id
_entity.type
_entity.pdbx_description
1 polymer ?
#
loop_
_entity_poly.entity_id
_entity_poly.type
_entity_poly.pdbx_seq_one_letter_code
_entity_poly.pdbx_strand_id
1 'polypeptide(L)'
;MADTKHAPHGGYSPDMDARTHEETYQGFVKFAEIATAVIICHVLALAVGGIKHAWVTAIFGVILSLAAGGLGAMAPSIGVRAPAAVAILLLLALVFY
;
A
#
# COMPACT_ATOMS: atom_id res chain seq x y z
N MET A 1 6.61 17.77 -12.33
CA MET A 1 7.67 17.84 -13.36
C MET A 1 8.71 18.82 -12.86
N ALA A 2 9.99 18.41 -12.76
CA ALA A 2 11.04 19.28 -12.23
C ALA A 2 11.33 20.44 -13.18
N ASP A 3 11.52 21.63 -12.62
CA ASP A 3 11.80 22.88 -13.35
C ASP A 3 13.21 22.83 -13.97
N THR A 4 13.30 22.95 -15.30
CA THR A 4 14.53 22.82 -16.08
C THR A 4 15.24 24.15 -16.34
N LYS A 5 14.80 25.25 -15.73
CA LYS A 5 15.23 26.60 -16.14
C LYS A 5 16.67 27.00 -15.81
N HIS A 6 17.42 26.21 -15.04
CA HIS A 6 18.78 26.58 -14.59
C HIS A 6 19.88 25.53 -14.83
N ALA A 7 19.63 24.46 -15.60
CA ALA A 7 20.66 23.50 -15.99
C ALA A 7 20.84 23.49 -17.51
N PRO A 8 21.92 24.08 -18.07
CA PRO A 8 22.14 24.17 -19.53
C PRO A 8 22.26 22.81 -20.23
N HIS A 9 22.43 21.74 -19.44
CA HIS A 9 22.54 20.34 -19.87
C HIS A 9 21.57 19.42 -19.09
N GLY A 10 20.44 19.96 -18.60
CA GLY A 10 19.45 19.23 -17.77
C GLY A 10 18.58 18.21 -18.51
N GLY A 11 18.95 17.83 -19.74
CA GLY A 11 18.43 16.61 -20.36
C GLY A 11 19.13 15.40 -19.75
N TYR A 12 18.43 14.27 -19.69
CA TYR A 12 19.01 12.97 -19.29
C TYR A 12 20.39 12.82 -19.96
N SER A 13 21.46 12.77 -19.16
CA SER A 13 22.82 12.58 -19.69
C SER A 13 22.87 11.24 -20.44
N PRO A 14 23.63 11.08 -21.54
CA PRO A 14 23.63 9.90 -22.40
C PRO A 14 23.98 8.55 -21.73
N ASP A 15 24.27 8.53 -20.42
CA ASP A 15 24.69 7.36 -19.64
C ASP A 15 23.70 6.93 -18.54
N MET A 16 22.60 7.66 -18.33
CA MET A 16 21.59 7.27 -17.33
C MET A 16 20.55 6.35 -17.99
N ASP A 17 20.39 5.11 -17.50
CA ASP A 17 19.36 4.19 -17.98
C ASP A 17 17.97 4.64 -17.50
N ALA A 18 17.32 5.47 -18.32
CA ALA A 18 15.99 6.00 -18.06
C ALA A 18 14.94 4.91 -17.82
N ARG A 19 15.08 3.75 -18.47
CA ARG A 19 14.13 2.65 -18.35
C ARG A 19 14.21 2.04 -16.95
N THR A 20 15.41 1.77 -16.44
CA THR A 20 15.59 1.21 -15.09
C THR A 20 15.07 2.16 -14.01
N HIS A 21 15.22 3.47 -14.20
CA HIS A 21 14.64 4.48 -13.30
C HIS A 21 13.11 4.43 -13.28
N GLU A 22 12.49 4.36 -14.45
CA GLU A 22 11.03 4.30 -14.56
C GLU A 22 10.48 3.00 -13.96
N GLU A 23 11.13 1.85 -14.22
CA GLU A 23 10.74 0.57 -13.62
C GLU A 23 10.79 0.60 -12.10
N THR A 24 11.84 1.20 -11.53
CA THR A 24 11.98 1.38 -10.08
C THR A 24 10.91 2.32 -9.53
N TYR A 25 10.63 3.42 -10.22
CA TYR A 25 9.59 4.37 -9.82
C TYR A 25 8.21 3.71 -9.78
N GLN A 26 7.85 2.97 -10.84
CA GLN A 26 6.58 2.25 -10.89
C GLN A 26 6.48 1.19 -9.77
N GLY A 27 7.57 0.47 -9.50
CA GLY A 27 7.65 -0.47 -8.38
C GLY A 27 7.46 0.22 -7.01
N PHE A 28 8.12 1.36 -6.80
CA PHE A 28 8.00 2.15 -5.57
C PHE A 28 6.59 2.68 -5.36
N VAL A 29 5.98 3.28 -6.39
CA VAL A 29 4.60 3.82 -6.31
C VAL A 29 3.63 2.71 -5.94
N LYS A 30 3.75 1.55 -6.57
CA LYS A 30 2.90 0.40 -6.27
C LYS A 30 3.11 -0.13 -4.86
N PHE A 31 4.36 -0.23 -4.41
CA PHE A 31 4.67 -0.62 -3.04
C PHE A 31 4.05 0.36 -2.04
N ALA A 32 4.21 1.67 -2.25
CA ALA A 32 3.67 2.70 -1.38
C ALA A 32 2.15 2.66 -1.32
N GLU A 33 1.47 2.43 -2.45
CA GLU A 33 0.02 2.28 -2.54
C GLU A 33 -0.46 1.07 -1.70
N ILE A 34 0.16 -0.09 -1.89
CA ILE A 34 -0.18 -1.33 -1.15
C ILE A 34 0.11 -1.15 0.34
N ALA A 35 1.28 -0.61 0.70
CA ALA A 35 1.66 -0.37 2.08
C ALA A 35 0.69 0.58 2.78
N THR A 36 0.26 1.65 2.10
CA THR A 36 -0.74 2.59 2.61
C THR A 36 -2.05 1.87 2.95
N ALA A 37 -2.53 1.01 2.04
CA ALA A 37 -3.74 0.22 2.29
C ALA A 37 -3.58 -0.75 3.49
N VAL A 38 -2.41 -1.37 3.65
CA VAL A 38 -2.10 -2.22 4.83
C VAL A 38 -2.14 -1.42 6.12
N ILE A 39 -1.57 -0.21 6.14
CA ILE A 39 -1.60 0.65 7.33
C ILE A 39 -3.02 1.08 7.68
N ILE A 40 -3.87 1.37 6.69
CA ILE A 40 -5.30 1.61 6.91
C ILE A 40 -5.96 0.41 7.60
N CYS A 41 -5.66 -0.82 7.15
CA CYS A 41 -6.15 -2.02 7.84
C CYS A 41 -5.68 -2.12 9.30
N HIS A 42 -4.45 -1.72 9.61
CA HIS A 42 -3.96 -1.74 11.00
C HIS A 42 -4.72 -0.75 11.87
N VAL A 43 -4.95 0.48 11.36
CA VAL A 43 -5.76 1.48 12.07
C VAL A 43 -7.18 0.97 12.31
N LEU A 44 -7.80 0.34 11.31
CA LEU A 44 -9.13 -0.25 11.44
C LEU A 44 -9.15 -1.43 12.42
N ALA A 45 -8.14 -2.29 12.40
CA ALA A 45 -8.02 -3.40 13.35
C ALA A 45 -7.89 -2.88 14.79
N LEU A 46 -7.08 -1.84 15.02
CA LEU A 46 -6.99 -1.18 16.32
C LEU A 46 -8.32 -0.55 16.73
N ALA A 47 -9.09 0.02 15.79
CA ALA A 47 -10.43 0.53 16.08
C ALA A 47 -11.40 -0.59 16.48
N VAL A 48 -11.39 -1.73 15.78
CA VAL A 48 -12.18 -2.92 16.13
C VAL A 48 -11.80 -3.44 17.52
N GLY A 49 -10.52 -3.57 17.82
CA GLY A 49 -10.05 -4.01 19.13
C GLY A 49 -10.37 -3.02 20.25
N GLY A 50 -10.13 -1.73 20.02
CA GLY A 50 -10.29 -0.68 21.03
C GLY A 50 -11.75 -0.30 21.31
N ILE A 51 -12.59 -0.20 20.29
CA ILE A 51 -13.99 0.24 20.41
C ILE A 51 -14.91 -0.94 20.74
N LYS A 52 -14.70 -2.09 20.10
CA LYS A 52 -15.57 -3.28 20.27
C LYS A 52 -15.01 -4.31 21.25
N HIS A 53 -13.84 -4.05 21.85
CA HIS A 53 -13.10 -5.01 22.68
C HIS A 53 -12.77 -6.35 21.99
N ALA A 54 -12.86 -6.40 20.65
CA ALA A 54 -12.70 -7.60 19.84
C ALA A 54 -11.22 -7.83 19.44
N TRP A 55 -10.33 -7.93 20.43
CA TRP A 55 -8.88 -7.97 20.22
C TRP A 55 -8.40 -9.17 19.40
N VAL A 56 -9.03 -10.33 19.53
CA VAL A 56 -8.68 -11.51 18.72
C VAL A 56 -8.95 -11.22 17.24
N THR A 57 -10.12 -10.66 16.91
CA THR A 57 -10.48 -10.24 15.56
C THR A 57 -9.52 -9.18 15.02
N ALA A 58 -9.11 -8.23 15.86
CA ALA A 58 -8.11 -7.22 15.50
C ALA A 58 -6.75 -7.84 15.11
N ILE A 59 -6.25 -8.80 15.91
CA ILE A 59 -4.99 -9.51 15.61
C ILE A 59 -5.10 -10.26 14.27
N PHE A 60 -6.20 -10.96 14.04
CA PHE A 60 -6.46 -11.61 12.75
C PHE A 60 -6.50 -10.61 11.60
N GLY A 61 -7.12 -9.44 11.80
CA GLY A 61 -7.15 -8.35 10.84
C GLY A 61 -5.77 -7.87 10.41
N VAL A 62 -4.87 -7.69 11.38
CA VAL A 62 -3.47 -7.30 11.13
C VAL A 62 -2.76 -8.35 10.29
N ILE A 63 -2.79 -9.62 10.72
CA ILE A 63 -2.12 -10.72 10.01
C ILE A 63 -2.68 -10.87 8.60
N LEU A 64 -4.00 -10.83 8.45
CA LEU A 64 -4.67 -10.93 7.15
C LEU A 64 -4.28 -9.77 6.23
N SER A 65 -4.17 -8.55 6.76
CA SER A 65 -3.76 -7.39 5.96
C SER A 65 -2.31 -7.50 5.47
N LEU A 66 -1.40 -8.04 6.29
CA LEU A 66 -0.01 -8.28 5.88
C LEU A 66 0.07 -9.34 4.79
N ALA A 67 -0.66 -10.45 4.94
CA ALA A 67 -0.73 -11.49 3.92
C ALA A 67 -1.33 -10.95 2.61
N ALA A 68 -2.41 -10.18 2.70
CA ALA A 68 -3.05 -9.55 1.54
C ALA A 68 -2.13 -8.52 0.85
N GLY A 69 -1.38 -7.72 1.62
CA GLY A 69 -0.38 -6.79 1.10
C GLY A 69 0.75 -7.51 0.37
N GLY A 70 1.28 -8.59 0.95
CA GLY A 70 2.29 -9.44 0.31
C GLY A 70 1.79 -10.06 -0.99
N LEU A 71 0.58 -10.62 -1.00
CA LEU A 71 -0.05 -11.15 -2.22
C LEU A 71 -0.29 -10.06 -3.27
N GLY A 72 -0.73 -8.87 -2.86
CA GLY A 72 -0.91 -7.73 -3.75
C GLY A 72 0.39 -7.25 -4.39
N ALA A 73 1.51 -7.36 -3.67
CA ALA A 73 2.84 -7.03 -4.19
C ALA A 73 3.33 -8.07 -5.22
N MET A 74 3.06 -9.35 -4.98
CA MET A 74 3.47 -10.46 -5.87
C MET A 74 2.56 -10.63 -7.09
N ALA A 75 1.29 -10.23 -7.01
CA ALA A 75 0.31 -10.39 -8.08
C ALA A 75 -0.16 -9.03 -8.62
N PRO A 76 0.45 -8.53 -9.72
CA PRO A 76 0.14 -7.22 -10.24
C PRO A 76 -1.32 -6.98 -10.63
N SER A 77 -2.03 -8.03 -11.01
CA SER A 77 -3.45 -8.01 -11.39
C SER A 77 -4.38 -7.70 -10.20
N ILE A 78 -3.92 -7.98 -8.98
CA ILE A 78 -4.69 -7.76 -7.74
C ILE A 78 -4.22 -6.45 -7.09
N GLY A 79 -2.92 -6.26 -6.90
CA GLY A 79 -2.35 -5.02 -6.35
C GLY A 79 -2.99 -4.59 -5.04
N VAL A 80 -3.32 -3.30 -4.93
CA VAL A 80 -3.96 -2.69 -3.75
C VAL A 80 -5.33 -3.29 -3.40
N ARG A 81 -5.99 -3.96 -4.34
CA ARG A 81 -7.34 -4.51 -4.12
C ARG A 81 -7.34 -5.60 -3.04
N ALA A 82 -6.23 -6.32 -2.87
CA ALA A 82 -6.11 -7.33 -1.82
C ALA A 82 -6.21 -6.74 -0.41
N PRO A 83 -5.33 -5.80 0.02
CA PRO A 83 -5.49 -5.16 1.32
C PRO A 83 -6.77 -4.31 1.42
N ALA A 84 -7.26 -3.72 0.32
CA ALA A 84 -8.53 -2.99 0.33
C ALA A 84 -9.74 -3.89 0.70
N ALA A 85 -9.77 -5.14 0.24
CA ALA A 85 -10.80 -6.09 0.65
C ALA A 85 -10.77 -6.36 2.17
N VAL A 86 -9.56 -6.46 2.75
CA VAL A 86 -9.40 -6.61 4.20
C VAL A 86 -9.88 -5.36 4.94
N ALA A 87 -9.60 -4.16 4.43
CA ALA A 87 -10.12 -2.92 4.99
C ALA A 87 -11.65 -2.90 5.03
N ILE A 88 -12.31 -3.36 3.96
CA ILE A 88 -13.78 -3.48 3.90
C ILE A 88 -14.29 -4.45 4.97
N LEU A 89 -13.67 -5.62 5.12
CA LEU A 89 -14.06 -6.58 6.14
C LEU A 89 -13.91 -6.01 7.56
N LEU A 90 -12.84 -5.26 7.83
CA LEU A 90 -12.62 -4.61 9.11
C LEU A 90 -13.60 -3.47 9.38
N LEU A 91 -13.99 -2.72 8.35
CA LEU A 91 -15.06 -1.72 8.45
C LEU A 91 -16.39 -2.39 8.79
N LEU A 92 -16.73 -3.50 8.10
CA LEU A 92 -17.94 -4.27 8.40
C LEU A 92 -17.89 -4.82 9.84
N ALA A 93 -16.75 -5.35 10.27
CA ALA A 93 -16.56 -5.75 11.66
C ALA A 93 -16.81 -4.56 12.59
N LEU A 94 -16.22 -3.39 12.34
CA LEU A 94 -16.43 -2.22 13.20
C LEU A 94 -17.91 -1.77 13.28
N VAL A 95 -18.67 -1.92 12.20
CA VAL A 95 -20.10 -1.57 12.17
C VAL A 95 -20.97 -2.61 12.88
N PHE A 96 -20.70 -3.90 12.70
CA PHE A 96 -21.62 -4.98 13.08
C PHE A 96 -21.21 -5.82 14.30
N TYR A 97 -19.97 -5.71 14.78
CA TYR A 97 -19.57 -6.31 16.07
C TYR A 97 -20.21 -5.56 17.24
#